data_AF-A0A729A7U9-F1
#
_entry.id   AF-A0A729A7U9-F1
#
_cell.length_a   1.000
_cell.length_b   1.000
_cell.length_c   1.000
_cell.angle_alpha   90.00
_cell.angle_beta   90.00
_cell.angle_gamma   90.00
#
_symmetry.space_group_name_H-M   'P 1'
#
loop_
_entity.id
_entity.type
_entity.pdbx_description
1 polymer ?
#
loop_
_entity_poly.entity_id
_entity_poly.type
_entity_poly.pdbx_seq_one_letter_code
_entity_poly.pdbx_strand_id
1 'polypeptide(L)' 'TDQEDFLQYIGFNKHHILHSDVTDGFRITIDNNNIIHLRPSGNAPELRCYAEADSQEEACNIVETVLSNIKSKLGRA' A
#
# COMPACT_ATOMS: atom_id res chain seq x y z
N THR A 1 -10.24 13.52 -2.88
CA THR A 1 -9.28 14.11 -1.89
C THR A 1 -7.95 13.38 -2.03
N ASP A 2 -6.84 13.91 -1.50
CA ASP A 2 -5.51 13.28 -1.64
C ASP A 2 -5.46 11.79 -1.24
N GLN A 3 -6.30 11.38 -0.29
CA GLN A 3 -6.42 9.99 0.17
C GLN A 3 -7.10 9.06 -0.84
N GLU A 4 -8.18 9.52 -1.48
CA GLU A 4 -8.90 8.75 -2.51
C GLU A 4 -8.03 8.57 -3.76
N ASP A 5 -7.32 9.63 -4.16
CA ASP A 5 -6.39 9.60 -5.28
C ASP A 5 -5.24 8.61 -5.01
N PHE A 6 -4.73 8.57 -3.77
CA PHE A 6 -3.73 7.59 -3.37
C PHE A 6 -4.26 6.15 -3.41
N LEU A 7 -5.45 5.89 -2.87
CA LEU A 7 -6.04 4.54 -2.90
C LEU A 7 -6.31 4.08 -4.34
N GLN A 8 -6.79 4.97 -5.21
CA GLN A 8 -6.86 4.69 -6.64
C GLN A 8 -5.47 4.46 -7.24
N TYR A 9 -4.43 5.16 -6.76
CA TYR A 9 -3.07 4.98 -7.22
C TYR A 9 -2.52 3.59 -6.96
N ILE A 10 -2.85 3.00 -5.80
CA ILE A 10 -2.34 1.69 -5.37
C ILE A 10 -3.29 0.51 -5.63
N GLY A 11 -4.46 0.75 -6.25
CA GLY A 11 -5.40 -0.30 -6.66
C GLY A 11 -6.52 -0.62 -5.65
N PHE A 12 -6.78 0.27 -4.69
CA PHE A 12 -7.76 0.10 -3.60
C PHE A 12 -8.88 1.14 -3.64
N ASN A 13 -9.32 1.54 -4.84
CA ASN A 13 -10.30 2.62 -5.08
C ASN A 13 -11.72 2.36 -4.51
N LYS A 14 -11.99 1.17 -3.97
CA LYS A 14 -13.27 0.83 -3.32
C LYS A 14 -13.23 0.91 -1.79
N HIS A 15 -12.07 1.22 -1.23
CA HIS A 15 -11.85 1.32 0.20
C HIS A 15 -11.67 2.77 0.62
N HIS A 16 -11.74 3.03 1.92
CA HIS A 16 -11.35 4.31 2.51
C HIS A 16 -10.36 4.10 3.66
N ILE A 17 -9.51 5.11 3.90
CA ILE A 17 -8.51 5.09 4.97
C ILE A 17 -9.22 5.42 6.30
N LEU A 18 -9.14 4.52 7.27
CA LEU A 18 -9.61 4.74 8.63
C LEU A 18 -8.54 5.38 9.51
N HIS A 19 -7.28 4.97 9.32
CA HIS A 19 -6.14 5.47 10.08
C HIS A 19 -4.89 5.56 9.20
N SER A 20 -4.05 6.57 9.45
CA SER A 20 -2.77 6.74 8.77
C SER A 20 -1.68 7.11 9.76
N ASP A 21 -0.51 6.50 9.60
CA ASP A 21 0.70 6.77 10.36
C ASP A 21 1.86 7.03 9.38
N VAL A 22 2.63 8.10 9.63
CA VAL A 22 3.76 8.57 8.82
C VAL A 22 5.11 8.47 9.52
N THR A 23 5.16 7.83 10.71
CA THR A 23 6.36 7.79 11.57
C THR A 23 7.52 7.03 10.93
N ASP A 24 7.24 5.95 10.20
CA ASP A 24 8.25 5.11 9.55
C ASP A 24 7.81 4.65 8.16
N GLY A 25 7.71 5.58 7.23
CA GLY A 25 7.03 5.35 5.94
C GLY A 25 5.55 5.68 6.06
N PHE A 26 4.73 5.19 5.13
CA PHE A 26 3.30 5.45 5.10
C PHE A 26 2.52 4.17 5.37
N ARG A 27 1.95 4.07 6.57
CA ARG A 27 1.13 2.96 7.02
C ARG A 27 -0.33 3.40 7.10
N ILE A 28 -1.22 2.65 6.47
CA ILE A 28 -2.66 2.92 6.48
C ILE A 28 -3.43 1.68 6.93
N THR A 29 -4.52 1.91 7.65
CA THR A 29 -5.57 0.93 7.90
C THR A 29 -6.79 1.31 7.09
N ILE A 30 -7.31 0.39 6.30
CA ILE A 30 -8.49 0.59 5.45
C ILE A 30 -9.74 -0.01 6.09
N ASP A 31 -10.90 0.28 5.49
CA ASP A 31 -12.24 -0.02 6.03
C ASP A 31 -12.60 -1.49 6.25
N ASN A 32 -11.83 -2.41 5.68
CA ASN A 32 -11.90 -3.85 5.96
C ASN A 32 -10.86 -4.30 6.99
N ASN A 33 -10.28 -3.37 7.76
CA ASN A 33 -9.23 -3.57 8.75
C ASN A 33 -7.87 -4.04 8.21
N ASN A 34 -7.71 -4.22 6.91
CA ASN A 34 -6.41 -4.54 6.33
C ASN A 34 -5.44 -3.37 6.49
N ILE A 35 -4.16 -3.71 6.58
CA ILE A 35 -3.08 -2.75 6.72
C ILE A 35 -2.21 -2.79 5.47
N ILE A 36 -1.86 -1.60 4.97
CA ILE A 36 -0.89 -1.42 3.88
C ILE A 36 0.21 -0.49 4.41
N HIS A 37 1.46 -0.91 4.31
CA HIS A 37 2.61 -0.12 4.77
C HIS A 37 3.68 -0.02 3.69
N LEU A 38 3.87 1.19 3.18
CA LEU A 38 4.92 1.52 2.23
C LEU A 38 6.08 2.20 2.95
N ARG A 39 7.29 1.73 2.72
CA ARG A 39 8.48 2.29 3.37
C ARG A 39 9.68 2.31 2.44
N PRO A 40 10.38 3.45 2.27
CA PRO A 40 11.68 3.45 1.62
C PRO A 40 12.69 2.68 2.47
N SER A 41 13.49 1.83 1.83
CA SER A 41 14.60 1.13 2.50
C SER A 41 15.67 2.14 2.92
N GLY A 42 16.10 2.10 4.19
CA GLY A 42 17.26 2.88 4.66
C GLY A 42 18.61 2.35 4.16
N ASN A 43 18.64 1.15 3.57
CA ASN A 43 19.87 0.43 3.21
C ASN A 43 20.13 0.36 1.69
N ALA A 44 19.12 0.62 0.85
CA ALA A 44 19.18 0.43 -0.59
C ALA A 44 18.14 1.31 -1.30
N PRO A 45 18.29 1.61 -2.60
CA PRO A 45 17.31 2.38 -3.39
C PRO A 45 16.07 1.54 -3.72
N GLU A 46 15.35 1.09 -2.70
CA GLU A 46 14.22 0.17 -2.81
C GLU A 46 13.02 0.67 -2.03
N LEU A 47 11.82 0.39 -2.56
CA LEU A 47 10.56 0.57 -1.86
C LEU A 47 10.12 -0.78 -1.29
N ARG A 48 9.77 -0.81 0.01
CA ARG A 48 9.20 -1.98 0.67
C ARG A 48 7.69 -1.80 0.83
N CYS A 49 6.95 -2.90 0.69
CA CYS A 49 5.52 -2.98 0.92
C CYS A 49 5.25 -4.13 1.89
N TYR A 50 4.54 -3.84 2.98
CA TYR A 50 4.06 -4.81 3.95
C TYR A 50 2.54 -4.76 3.98
N ALA A 51 1.90 -5.91 4.23
CA ALA A 51 0.46 -6.01 4.39
C ALA A 51 0.09 -6.91 5.56
N GLU A 52 -1.00 -6.58 6.24
CA GLU A 52 -1.66 -7.44 7.21
C GLU A 52 -3.13 -7.59 6.81
N ALA A 53 -3.64 -8.82 6.86
CA ALA A 53 -5.00 -9.19 6.53
C ALA A 53 -5.37 -10.47 7.31
N ASP A 54 -6.64 -10.86 7.25
CA ASP A 54 -7.16 -12.04 7.96
C ASP A 54 -6.64 -13.37 7.39
N SER A 55 -6.04 -13.35 6.19
CA SER A 55 -5.40 -14.51 5.58
C SER A 55 -4.08 -14.15 4.91
N GLN A 56 -3.17 -15.13 4.84
CA GLN A 56 -1.91 -14.99 4.11
C GLN A 56 -2.14 -14.69 2.62
N GLU A 57 -3.12 -15.36 2.00
CA GLU A 57 -3.46 -15.16 0.59
C GLU A 57 -3.87 -13.70 0.32
N GLU A 58 -4.72 -13.14 1.17
CA GLU A 58 -5.14 -11.74 1.05
C GLU A 58 -3.98 -10.77 1.28
N ALA A 59 -3.13 -11.01 2.29
CA ALA A 59 -1.94 -10.19 2.53
C ALA A 59 -0.98 -10.22 1.32
N CYS A 60 -0.76 -11.39 0.71
CA CYS A 60 0.04 -11.53 -0.51
C CYS A 60 -0.59 -10.75 -1.68
N ASN A 61 -1.90 -10.93 -1.91
CA ASN A 61 -2.63 -10.23 -2.96
C ASN A 61 -2.55 -8.71 -2.80
N ILE A 62 -2.59 -8.19 -1.57
CA ILE A 62 -2.42 -6.77 -1.28
C ILE A 62 -1.02 -6.30 -1.73
N VAL A 63 0.04 -6.97 -1.29
CA VAL A 63 1.43 -6.61 -1.64
C VAL A 63 1.62 -6.61 -3.15
N GLU A 64 1.17 -7.67 -3.84
CA GLU A 64 1.28 -7.79 -5.29
C GLU A 64 0.51 -6.69 -6.04
N THR A 65 -0.72 -6.40 -5.60
CA THR A 65 -1.56 -5.36 -6.18
C THR A 65 -0.91 -3.99 -6.04
N VAL A 66 -0.47 -3.63 -4.82
CA VAL A 66 0.14 -2.33 -4.53
C VAL A 66 1.42 -2.16 -5.34
N LEU A 67 2.34 -3.11 -5.28
CA LEU A 67 3.63 -3.01 -5.97
C LEU A 67 3.46 -2.97 -7.50
N SER A 68 2.53 -3.76 -8.06
CA SER A 68 2.26 -3.77 -9.49
C SER A 68 1.70 -2.43 -9.99
N ASN A 69 0.78 -1.82 -9.23
CA ASN A 69 0.23 -0.51 -9.56
C ASN A 69 1.28 0.61 -9.46
N ILE A 70 2.13 0.58 -8.43
CA ILE A 70 3.23 1.54 -8.31
C ILE A 70 4.21 1.38 -9.47
N LYS A 71 4.63 0.15 -9.77
CA LYS A 71 5.57 -0.15 -10.86
C LYS A 71 5.05 0.32 -12.22
N SER A 72 3.77 0.04 -12.53
CA SER A 72 3.16 0.44 -13.80
C SER A 72 3.10 1.96 -13.96
N LYS A 73 2.81 2.70 -12.88
CA LYS A 73 2.72 4.17 -12.91
C LYS A 73 4.08 4.88 -12.92
N LEU A 74 5.14 4.21 -12.46
CA LEU A 74 6.52 4.71 -12.53
C LEU A 74 7.16 4.54 -13.92
N GLY A 75 6.44 4.00 -14.91
CA GLY A 75 6.94 3.84 -16.28
C GLY A 75 8.07 2.81 -16.43
N ARG A 76 8.22 1.93 -15.44
CA ARG A 76 9.18 0.82 -15.44
C ARG A 76 8.43 -0.48 -15.70
N ALA A 77 8.02 -0.70 -16.95
CA ALA A 77 7.47 -2.00 -17.38
C ALA A 77 8.59 -3.04 -17.43
#